data_AF-A0A957TGY0-F1
#
_entry.id   AF-A0A957TGY0-F1
#
_cell.length_a   1.000
_cell.length_b   1.000
_cell.length_c   1.000
_cell.angle_alpha   90.00
_cell.angle_beta   90.00
_cell.angle_gamma   90.00
#
_symmetry.space_group_name_H-M   'P 1'
#
loop_
_entity.id
_entity.type
_entity.pdbx_description
1 polymer ?
#
loop_
_entity_poly.entity_id
_entity_poly.type
_entity_poly.pdbx_seq_one_letter_code
_entity_poly.pdbx_strand_id
1 'polypeptide(L)' 'LFAAPPDPSILILDADGQNVMRFAARTLELQNQFQPMTGTANPIPQGTVGAVTVSPDHVLYLAVNGQVYFAVNMP' A
#
# COMPACT_ATOMS: atom_id res chain seq x y z
N LEU A 1 20.09 23.80 -3.69
CA LEU A 1 18.92 22.97 -4.07
C LEU A 1 18.35 22.41 -2.77
N PHE A 2 17.06 22.60 -2.50
CA PHE A 2 16.38 21.91 -1.39
C PHE A 2 15.61 20.73 -1.98
N ALA A 3 15.69 19.56 -1.34
CA ALA A 3 14.84 18.43 -1.67
C ALA A 3 13.40 18.75 -1.26
N ALA A 4 12.42 18.29 -2.03
CA ALA A 4 11.03 18.35 -1.62
C ALA A 4 10.85 17.58 -0.30
N PRO A 5 9.97 18.04 0.62
CA PRO A 5 9.63 17.25 1.79
C PRO A 5 9.04 15.90 1.36
N PRO A 6 9.29 14.83 2.10
CA PRO A 6 8.72 13.51 1.80
C PRO A 6 7.19 13.56 1.84
N ASP A 7 6.53 12.64 1.13
CA ASP A 7 5.09 12.45 1.24
C ASP A 7 4.71 12.22 2.71
N PRO A 8 3.84 13.07 3.30
CA PRO A 8 3.55 12.99 4.72
C PRO A 8 2.45 11.96 5.05
N SER A 9 2.06 11.12 4.09
CA SER A 9 1.07 10.08 4.30
C SER A 9 1.63 8.89 5.09
N ILE A 10 0.73 8.25 5.83
CA ILE A 10 0.98 7.04 6.59
C ILE A 10 0.22 5.91 5.91
N LEU A 11 0.91 4.79 5.68
CA LEU A 11 0.32 3.55 5.20
C LEU A 11 0.17 2.58 6.37
N ILE A 12 -1.02 2.02 6.51
CA ILE A 12 -1.33 0.99 7.51
C ILE A 12 -1.70 -0.29 6.78
N LEU A 13 -1.06 -1.39 7.16
CA LEU A 13 -1.38 -2.72 6.69
C LEU A 13 -2.34 -3.40 7.65
N ASP A 14 -3.50 -3.78 7.15
CA ASP A 14 -4.36 -4.80 7.75
C ASP A 14 -4.04 -6.13 7.10
N ALA A 15 -3.20 -6.91 7.78
CA ALA A 15 -2.65 -8.16 7.26
C ALA A 15 -3.73 -9.26 7.15
N ASP A 16 -4.73 -9.24 8.03
CA ASP A 16 -5.80 -10.25 8.07
C ASP A 16 -6.83 -9.99 6.96
N GLY A 17 -7.19 -8.72 6.75
CA GLY A 17 -8.09 -8.31 5.67
C GLY A 17 -7.41 -8.13 4.31
N GLN A 18 -6.08 -8.28 4.22
CA GLN A 18 -5.27 -7.98 3.04
C GLN A 18 -5.51 -6.57 2.47
N ASN A 19 -5.63 -5.57 3.35
CA ASN A 19 -5.92 -4.19 2.98
C ASN A 19 -4.75 -3.27 3.30
N VAL A 20 -4.51 -2.27 2.45
CA VAL A 20 -3.62 -1.15 2.77
C VAL A 20 -4.45 0.13 2.86
N MET A 21 -4.31 0.86 3.95
CA MET A 21 -5.02 2.10 4.21
C MET A 21 -4.04 3.27 4.17
N ARG A 22 -4.42 4.36 3.51
CA ARG A 22 -3.61 5.57 3.42
C ARG A 22 -4.27 6.74 4.15
N PHE A 23 -3.53 7.35 5.07
CA PHE A 23 -3.91 8.56 5.78
C PHE A 23 -2.99 9.70 5.36
N ALA A 24 -3.55 10.86 5.04
CA ALA A 24 -2.76 12.05 4.69
C ALA A 24 -2.56 12.95 5.92
N ALA A 25 -1.45 13.70 5.96
CA ALA A 25 -1.25 14.68 7.02
C ALA A 25 -2.09 15.94 6.78
N ARG A 26 -2.51 16.58 7.89
CA ARG A 26 -3.34 17.80 8.09
C ARG A 26 -4.74 17.51 8.61
N THR A 27 -5.34 16.41 8.16
CA THR A 27 -6.59 15.84 8.67
C THR A 27 -6.36 14.33 8.68
N LEU A 28 -6.48 13.63 9.82
CA LEU A 28 -6.32 12.17 9.90
C LEU A 28 -7.48 11.47 9.19
N GLU A 29 -7.59 11.69 7.89
CA GLU A 29 -8.66 11.25 7.02
C GLU A 29 -8.14 10.10 6.16
N LEU A 30 -8.94 9.05 6.08
CA LEU A 30 -8.72 7.94 5.18
C LEU A 30 -8.91 8.45 3.74
N GLN A 31 -7.83 8.54 2.98
CA GLN A 31 -7.87 8.96 1.59
C GLN A 31 -8.15 7.77 0.67
N ASN A 32 -7.52 6.62 0.95
CA ASN A 32 -7.62 5.43 0.12
C ASN A 32 -7.61 4.15 0.95
N GLN A 33 -8.37 3.17 0.47
CA GLN A 33 -8.30 1.78 0.90
C GLN A 33 -8.02 0.92 -0.34
N PHE A 34 -6.88 0.25 -0.33
CA PHE A 34 -6.48 -0.66 -1.39
C PHE A 34 -6.89 -2.07 -0.99
N GLN A 35 -7.77 -2.66 -1.79
CA GLN A 35 -8.26 -4.02 -1.62
C GLN A 35 -7.98 -4.84 -2.89
N PRO A 36 -7.91 -6.17 -2.78
CA PRO A 36 -8.02 -7.07 -3.92
C PRO A 36 -9.18 -6.67 -4.84
N MET A 37 -8.93 -6.49 -6.15
CA MET A 37 -10.00 -6.16 -7.10
C MET A 37 -11.04 -7.30 -7.11
N THR A 38 -12.30 -6.97 -6.85
CA THR A 38 -13.41 -7.92 -6.97
C THR A 38 -13.75 -8.09 -8.45
N GLY A 39 -13.62 -9.31 -8.99
CA GLY A 39 -14.08 -9.69 -10.33
C GLY A 39 -12.99 -10.01 -11.37
N THR A 40 -11.73 -9.65 -11.12
CA THR A 40 -10.55 -10.24 -11.78
C THR A 40 -9.81 -11.10 -10.77
N ALA A 41 -9.16 -12.19 -11.20
CA ALA A 41 -8.36 -13.01 -10.30
C ALA A 41 -7.30 -12.10 -9.65
N ASN A 42 -7.36 -11.90 -8.33
CA ASN A 42 -6.36 -11.13 -7.62
C ASN A 42 -5.00 -11.79 -7.88
N PRO A 43 -4.03 -11.09 -8.52
CA PRO A 43 -2.71 -11.67 -8.78
C PRO A 43 -1.95 -11.96 -7.48
N ILE A 44 -2.36 -11.34 -6.36
CA ILE A 44 -1.82 -11.59 -5.04
C ILE A 44 -2.55 -12.81 -4.45
N PRO A 45 -1.82 -13.90 -4.13
CA PRO A 45 -2.41 -15.09 -3.54
C PRO A 45 -3.03 -14.79 -2.18
N GLN A 46 -4.02 -15.60 -1.80
CA GLN A 46 -4.59 -15.55 -0.46
C GLN A 46 -3.50 -15.90 0.58
N GLY A 47 -3.50 -15.20 1.71
CA GLY A 47 -2.56 -15.40 2.82
C GLY A 47 -2.20 -14.12 3.57
N THR A 48 -1.49 -14.24 4.69
CA THR A 48 -1.07 -13.09 5.48
C THR A 48 -0.04 -12.25 4.70
N VAL A 49 -0.30 -10.95 4.60
CA VAL A 49 0.72 -9.99 4.10
C VAL A 49 1.71 -9.72 5.22
N GLY A 50 2.97 -10.14 5.04
CA GLY A 50 3.99 -10.05 6.09
C GLY A 50 4.65 -8.67 6.21
N ALA A 51 4.63 -7.87 5.14
CA ALA A 51 5.16 -6.52 5.13
C ALA A 51 4.57 -5.68 3.98
N VAL A 52 4.56 -4.37 4.18
CA VAL A 52 4.26 -3.36 3.17
C VAL A 52 5.30 -2.25 3.22
N THR A 53 5.64 -1.68 2.06
CA THR A 53 6.40 -0.42 1.99
C THR A 53 6.06 0.32 0.71
N VAL A 54 6.45 1.60 0.63
CA VAL A 54 6.31 2.44 -0.56
C VAL A 54 7.67 3.05 -0.91
N SER A 55 8.02 3.08 -2.20
CA SER A 55 9.20 3.79 -2.67
C SER A 55 8.96 5.31 -2.75
N PRO A 56 10.02 6.13 -2.86
CA PRO A 56 9.88 7.55 -3.16
C PRO A 56 9.11 7.86 -4.46
N ASP A 57 9.04 6.91 -5.39
CA ASP A 57 8.33 7.03 -6.68
C ASP A 57 6.89 6.46 -6.61
N HIS A 58 6.32 6.32 -5.41
CA HIS A 58 4.95 5.86 -5.16
C HIS A 58 4.64 4.45 -5.68
N VAL A 59 5.65 3.56 -5.67
CA VAL A 59 5.45 2.13 -5.92
C VAL A 59 5.17 1.42 -4.60
N LEU A 60 4.00 0.78 -4.50
CA LEU A 60 3.62 -0.05 -3.36
C LEU A 60 4.24 -1.44 -3.51
N TYR A 61 4.89 -1.94 -2.46
CA TYR A 61 5.43 -3.30 -2.39
C TYR A 61 4.75 -4.08 -1.27
N LEU A 62 4.41 -5.34 -1.55
CA LEU A 62 3.77 -6.27 -0.61
C LEU A 62 4.54 -7.59 -0.56
N ALA A 63 4.87 -8.05 0.64
CA ALA A 63 5.48 -9.36 0.85
C ALA A 63 4.40 -10.38 1.25
N VAL A 64 4.17 -11.39 0.40
CA VAL A 64 3.16 -12.43 0.61
C VAL A 64 3.79 -13.79 0.30
N ASN A 65 3.73 -14.73 1.26
CA ASN A 65 4.24 -16.10 1.10
C ASN A 65 5.69 -16.20 0.55
N GLY A 66 6.58 -15.30 0.97
CA GLY A 66 7.98 -15.26 0.52
C GLY A 66 8.19 -14.68 -0.88
N GLN A 67 7.15 -14.11 -1.49
CA GLN A 67 7.22 -13.40 -2.77
C GLN A 67 6.90 -11.91 -2.58
N VAL A 68 7.45 -11.07 -3.47
CA VAL A 68 7.20 -9.62 -3.48
C VAL A 68 6.33 -9.28 -4.69
N TYR A 69 5.20 -8.64 -4.41
CA TYR A 69 4.30 -8.07 -5.41
C TYR A 69 4.40 -6.55 -5.39
N PHE A 70 4.13 -5.90 -6.52
CA PHE A 70 4.16 -4.45 -6.58
C PHE A 70 3.01 -3.88 -7.41
N ALA A 71 2.63 -2.66 -7.06
CA ALA A 71 1.69 -1.84 -7.82
C ALA A 71 2.30 -0.46 -8.03
N VAL A 72 2.29 0.00 -9.27
CA VAL A 72 2.72 1.35 -9.67
C VAL A 72 1.51 2.28 -9.71
N ASN A 73 1.75 3.59 -9.70
CA ASN A 73 0.72 4.62 -9.77
C ASN A 73 -0.30 4.54 -8.62
N MET A 74 0.19 4.35 -7.39
CA MET A 74 -0.68 4.43 -6.22
C MET A 74 -1.17 5.90 -6.07
N PRO A 75 -2.49 6.15 -6.05
CA PRO A 75 -3.08 7.49 -5.98
C PRO A 75 -2.88 8.20 -4.63
#